data_AF-A0A8K0MUB3-F1
#
_entry.id   AF-A0A8K0MUB3-F1
#
_cell.length_a   1.000
_cell.length_b   1.000
_cell.length_c   1.000
_cell.angle_alpha   90.00
_cell.angle_beta   90.00
_cell.angle_gamma   90.00
#
_symmetry.space_group_name_H-M   'P 1'
#
loop_
_entity.id
_entity.type
_entity.pdbx_description
1 polymer ?
#
loop_
_entity_poly.entity_id
_entity_poly.type
_entity_poly.pdbx_seq_one_letter_code
_entity_poly.pdbx_strand_id
1 'polypeptide(L)'
;MQEYHVIAMVVILGPKLKHVQNQVQDEVKKMMSRHFRVPVPTAGRYVRSESQSGPTRPALVASCSAFGPQAIGVVVRIAAVTTESVYMFLRHHLATLEPILGVTPYR
;
A
#
# COMPACT_ATOMS: atom_id res chain seq x y z
N MET A 1 0.97 -2.88 -18.83
CA MET A 1 1.39 -2.48 -17.47
C MET A 1 2.50 -1.46 -17.62
N GLN A 2 2.23 -0.19 -17.31
CA GLN A 2 3.17 0.92 -17.45
C GLN A 2 4.43 0.60 -16.62
N GLU A 3 5.45 -0.10 -17.13
CA GLU A 3 6.76 -0.43 -16.46
C GLU A 3 6.72 -1.02 -15.03
N TYR A 4 5.54 -1.41 -14.54
CA TYR A 4 5.43 -2.23 -13.33
C TYR A 4 5.56 -3.68 -13.78
N HIS A 5 6.72 -4.27 -13.52
CA HIS A 5 7.07 -5.60 -13.98
C HIS A 5 6.72 -6.69 -12.97
N VAL A 6 6.41 -6.31 -11.73
CA VAL A 6 6.08 -7.25 -10.66
C VAL A 6 4.66 -6.99 -10.16
N ILE A 7 3.86 -8.07 -10.11
CA ILE A 7 2.52 -8.07 -9.50
C ILE A 7 2.50 -9.03 -8.34
N ALA A 8 1.91 -8.58 -7.24
CA ALA A 8 1.58 -9.45 -6.12
C ALA A 8 0.13 -9.25 -5.68
N MET A 9 -0.44 -10.33 -5.17
CA MET A 9 -1.77 -10.33 -4.58
C MET A 9 -1.70 -10.98 -3.21
N VAL A 10 -2.19 -10.26 -2.20
CA VAL A 10 -2.26 -10.77 -0.83
C VAL A 10 -3.72 -10.88 -0.44
N VAL A 11 -4.13 -12.09 -0.04
CA VAL A 11 -5.49 -12.36 0.42
C VAL A 11 -5.43 -12.67 1.91
N ILE A 12 -6.10 -11.86 2.72
CA ILE A 12 -6.22 -12.07 4.16
C ILE A 12 -7.69 -12.37 4.45
N LEU A 13 -7.96 -13.57 4.96
CA LEU A 13 -9.32 -14.06 5.20
C LEU A 13 -9.44 -14.61 6.63
N GLY A 14 -10.50 -14.20 7.32
CA GLY A 14 -10.91 -14.84 8.57
C GLY A 14 -11.13 -13.84 9.71
N PRO A 15 -12.08 -14.15 10.63
CA PRO A 15 -12.51 -13.21 11.67
C PRO A 15 -11.41 -12.88 12.67
N LYS A 16 -10.51 -13.82 12.97
CA LYS A 16 -9.35 -13.62 13.87
C LYS A 16 -8.30 -12.65 13.30
N LEU A 17 -8.36 -12.35 12.01
CA LEU A 17 -7.41 -11.46 11.33
C LEU A 17 -7.94 -10.05 11.14
N LYS A 18 -9.13 -9.72 11.68
CA LYS A 18 -9.78 -8.41 11.44
C LYS A 18 -8.90 -7.21 11.82
N HIS A 19 -8.13 -7.31 12.90
CA HIS A 19 -7.17 -6.28 13.28
C HIS A 19 -6.10 -6.05 12.19
N VAL A 20 -5.52 -7.13 11.68
CA VAL A 20 -4.53 -7.09 10.59
C VAL A 20 -5.16 -6.54 9.31
N GLN A 21 -6.37 -6.99 8.95
CA GLN A 21 -7.10 -6.51 7.79
C GLN A 21 -7.36 -4.99 7.85
N ASN A 22 -7.75 -4.47 9.02
CA ASN A 22 -7.98 -3.03 9.21
C ASN A 22 -6.67 -2.24 9.09
N GLN A 23 -5.61 -2.69 9.76
CA GLN A 23 -4.32 -2.03 9.73
C GLN A 23 -3.73 -1.97 8.30
N VAL A 24 -3.79 -3.07 7.56
CA VAL A 24 -3.31 -3.12 6.17
C VAL A 24 -4.12 -2.17 5.28
N GLN A 25 -5.45 -2.13 5.44
CA GLN A 25 -6.31 -1.19 4.71
C GLN A 25 -5.94 0.28 4.99
N ASP A 26 -5.80 0.64 6.26
CA ASP A 26 -5.49 2.01 6.67
C ASP A 26 -4.11 2.46 6.18
N GLU A 27 -3.09 1.60 6.32
CA GLU A 27 -1.74 1.92 5.87
C GLU A 27 -1.64 1.99 4.34
N VAL A 28 -2.28 1.08 3.60
CA VAL A 28 -2.33 1.18 2.11
C VAL A 28 -3.03 2.46 1.68
N LYS A 29 -4.18 2.80 2.30
CA LYS A 29 -4.92 4.04 2.02
C LYS A 29 -4.04 5.26 2.29
N LYS A 30 -3.36 5.31 3.43
CA LYS A 30 -2.46 6.40 3.82
C LYS A 30 -1.28 6.52 2.86
N MET A 31 -0.61 5.41 2.54
CA MET A 31 0.51 5.37 1.61
C MET A 31 0.10 5.87 0.21
N MET A 32 -1.04 5.41 -0.31
CA MET A 32 -1.51 5.80 -1.64
C MET A 32 -2.04 7.24 -1.67
N SER A 33 -2.61 7.74 -0.57
CA SER A 33 -3.06 9.14 -0.50
C SER A 33 -1.93 10.15 -0.75
N ARG A 34 -0.67 9.80 -0.45
CA ARG A 34 0.49 10.66 -0.73
C ARG A 34 0.82 10.72 -2.22
N HIS A 35 0.62 9.62 -2.94
CA HIS A 35 0.95 9.50 -4.37
C HIS A 35 -0.12 10.10 -5.28
N PHE A 36 -1.38 10.13 -4.83
CA PHE A 36 -2.52 10.64 -5.60
C PHE A 36 -3.05 11.98 -5.09
N ARG A 37 -2.30 12.71 -4.26
CA ARG A 37 -2.67 14.08 -3.88
C ARG A 37 -2.61 14.98 -5.10
N VAL A 38 -3.78 15.35 -5.62
CA VAL A 38 -3.93 16.42 -6.60
C VAL A 38 -3.45 17.72 -5.94
N PRO A 39 -2.51 18.47 -6.53
CA PRO A 39 -2.21 19.81 -6.04
C PRO A 39 -3.48 20.65 -6.08
N VAL A 40 -3.97 21.07 -4.92
CA VAL A 40 -5.07 22.04 -4.86
C VAL A 40 -4.50 23.37 -5.36
N PRO A 41 -5.08 24.01 -6.40
CA PRO A 41 -4.62 25.32 -6.83
C PRO A 41 -5.04 26.34 -5.76
N THR A 42 -4.16 26.61 -4.80
CA THR A 42 -4.29 27.80 -3.95
C THR A 42 -4.01 29.01 -4.83
N ALA A 43 -5.08 29.73 -5.19
CA ALA A 43 -5.00 31.03 -5.80
C ALA A 43 -4.20 31.97 -4.87
N GLY A 44 -3.03 32.41 -5.34
CA GLY A 44 -2.26 33.48 -4.72
C GLY A 44 -1.11 33.04 -3.84
N ARG A 45 0.08 32.90 -4.45
CA ARG A 45 1.30 33.67 -4.13
C ARG A 45 2.48 33.05 -4.86
N TYR A 46 3.08 33.83 -5.75
CA TYR A 46 4.40 33.56 -6.30
C TYR A 46 5.42 33.54 -5.16
N VAL A 47 5.87 32.36 -4.76
CA VAL A 47 7.16 32.17 -4.10
C VAL A 47 7.88 31.07 -4.85
N ARG A 48 8.89 31.49 -5.61
CA ARG A 48 9.87 30.63 -6.27
C ARG A 48 10.61 29.85 -5.19
N SER A 49 10.30 28.55 -5.07
CA SER A 49 11.12 27.59 -4.35
C SER A 49 11.50 26.48 -5.32
N GLU A 50 12.75 26.51 -5.76
CA GLU A 50 13.39 25.48 -6.57
C GLU A 50 13.54 24.21 -5.71
N SER A 51 12.69 23.20 -5.96
CA SER A 51 12.94 21.76 -5.68
C SER A 51 11.70 20.87 -5.87
N GLN A 52 10.73 21.25 -6.71
CA GLN A 52 9.61 20.35 -7.00
C GLN A 52 9.91 19.55 -8.26
N SER A 53 10.68 18.48 -8.06
CA SER A 53 10.59 17.29 -8.90
C SER A 53 9.11 17.05 -9.23
N GLY A 54 8.77 16.95 -10.51
CA GLY A 54 7.42 16.52 -10.92
C GLY A 54 7.04 15.20 -10.22
N PRO A 55 5.78 14.76 -10.30
CA PRO A 55 5.34 13.54 -9.64
C PRO A 55 6.17 12.35 -10.16
N THR A 56 7.23 12.03 -9.43
CA THR A 56 8.08 10.88 -9.72
C THR A 56 7.19 9.69 -9.48
N ARG A 57 7.06 8.87 -10.51
CA ARG A 57 6.25 7.67 -10.45
C ARG A 57 6.67 6.82 -9.24
N PRO A 58 5.72 6.33 -8.42
CA PRO A 58 6.07 5.49 -7.29
C PRO A 58 6.73 4.17 -7.71
N ALA A 59 7.67 3.71 -6.91
CA ALA A 59 8.27 2.38 -7.07
C ALA A 59 7.25 1.24 -6.91
N LEU A 60 6.13 1.51 -6.21
CA LEU A 60 5.07 0.56 -5.94
C LEU A 60 3.72 1.28 -5.81
N VAL A 61 2.69 0.73 -6.46
CA VAL A 61 1.29 1.12 -6.29
C VAL A 61 0.53 -0.06 -5.71
N ALA A 62 -0.33 0.22 -4.74
CA ALA A 62 -1.17 -0.79 -4.12
C ALA A 62 -2.62 -0.34 -4.06
N SER A 63 -3.55 -1.30 -4.12
CA SER A 63 -4.95 -1.09 -3.77
C SER A 63 -5.36 -2.15 -2.77
N CYS A 64 -6.28 -1.81 -1.87
CA CYS A 64 -6.83 -2.75 -0.91
C CYS A 64 -8.36 -2.68 -0.97
N SER A 65 -9.00 -3.82 -1.12
CA SER A 65 -10.46 -3.93 -1.20
C SER A 65 -10.96 -5.07 -0.32
N ALA A 66 -11.99 -4.81 0.48
CA ALA A 66 -12.72 -5.84 1.21
C ALA A 66 -13.51 -6.76 0.26
N PHE A 67 -13.72 -8.01 0.66
CA PHE A 67 -14.53 -8.98 -0.07
C PHE A 67 -15.31 -9.91 0.87
N GLY A 68 -16.33 -10.57 0.29
CA GLY A 68 -17.19 -11.53 0.98
C GLY A 68 -18.27 -10.88 1.86
N PRO A 69 -19.19 -11.69 2.43
CA PRO A 69 -20.24 -11.20 3.30
C PRO A 69 -19.65 -10.43 4.49
N GLN A 70 -20.17 -9.23 4.75
CA GLN A 70 -19.73 -8.38 5.86
C GLN A 70 -18.21 -8.08 5.89
N ALA A 71 -17.54 -8.09 4.72
CA ALA A 71 -16.10 -7.84 4.62
C ALA A 71 -15.25 -8.83 5.46
N ILE A 72 -15.54 -10.14 5.35
CA ILE A 72 -14.81 -11.21 6.05
C ILE A 72 -13.33 -11.31 5.66
N GLY A 73 -12.95 -10.75 4.50
CA GLY A 73 -11.57 -10.72 4.04
C GLY A 73 -11.23 -9.45 3.26
N VAL A 74 -9.93 -9.28 3.01
CA VAL A 74 -9.38 -8.21 2.18
C VAL A 74 -8.42 -8.77 1.15
N VAL A 75 -8.40 -8.16 -0.02
CA VAL A 75 -7.40 -8.41 -1.06
C VAL A 75 -6.60 -7.14 -1.31
N VAL A 76 -5.29 -7.27 -1.21
CA VAL A 76 -4.31 -6.24 -1.58
C VAL A 76 -3.75 -6.60 -2.94
N ARG A 77 -3.83 -5.68 -3.89
CA ARG A 77 -3.24 -5.82 -5.24
C ARG A 77 -2.08 -4.85 -5.33
N ILE A 78 -0.92 -5.34 -5.71
CA ILE A 78 0.35 -4.60 -5.70
C ILE A 78 0.94 -4.67 -7.10
N ALA A 79 1.36 -3.52 -7.61
CA ALA A 79 2.15 -3.38 -8.83
C ALA A 79 3.45 -2.64 -8.51
N ALA A 80 4.58 -3.19 -8.91
CA ALA A 80 5.90 -2.71 -8.49
C ALA A 80 6.93 -2.78 -9.63
N VAL A 81 7.94 -1.91 -9.55
CA VAL A 81 9.05 -1.87 -10.52
C VAL A 81 10.08 -2.96 -10.27
N THR A 82 10.25 -3.37 -9.01
CA THR A 82 11.16 -4.45 -8.58
C THR A 82 10.47 -5.44 -7.66
N THR A 83 11.02 -6.65 -7.58
CA THR A 83 10.57 -7.66 -6.62
C THR A 83 10.89 -7.24 -5.19
N GLU A 84 12.03 -6.59 -4.96
CA GLU A 84 12.45 -6.10 -3.65
C GLU A 84 11.43 -5.15 -3.02
N SER A 85 10.84 -4.21 -3.77
CA SER A 85 9.85 -3.29 -3.21
C SER A 85 8.56 -4.02 -2.79
N VAL A 86 8.21 -5.12 -3.47
CA VAL A 86 7.13 -6.01 -3.01
C VAL A 86 7.50 -6.73 -1.72
N TYR A 87 8.71 -7.30 -1.61
CA TYR A 87 9.14 -7.96 -0.38
C TYR A 87 9.18 -7.00 0.81
N MET A 88 9.67 -5.78 0.61
CA MET A 88 9.65 -4.73 1.63
C MET A 88 8.22 -4.38 2.06
N PHE A 89 7.29 -4.24 1.11
CA PHE A 89 5.88 -4.03 1.39
C PHE A 89 5.31 -5.19 2.23
N LEU A 90 5.55 -6.44 1.82
CA LEU A 90 5.03 -7.63 2.50
C LEU A 90 5.60 -7.75 3.92
N ARG A 91 6.91 -7.58 4.09
CA ARG A 91 7.58 -7.61 5.39
C ARG A 91 7.00 -6.57 6.34
N HIS A 92 6.82 -5.33 5.87
CA HIS A 92 6.30 -4.25 6.71
C HIS A 92 4.83 -4.48 7.11
N HIS A 93 3.95 -4.75 6.14
CA HIS A 93 2.51 -4.82 6.40
C HIS A 93 2.05 -6.15 7.02
N LEU A 94 2.82 -7.24 6.86
CA LEU A 94 2.48 -8.54 7.42
C LEU A 94 3.24 -8.88 8.71
N ALA A 95 4.12 -7.99 9.19
CA ALA A 95 4.80 -8.17 10.47
C ALA A 95 3.83 -8.38 11.64
N THR A 96 2.63 -7.79 11.58
CA THR A 96 1.61 -7.93 12.63
C THR A 96 0.98 -9.32 12.70
N LEU A 97 1.31 -10.23 11.78
CA LEU A 97 0.97 -11.64 11.88
C LEU A 97 1.92 -12.44 12.78
N GLU A 98 3.05 -11.88 13.20
CA GLU A 98 4.01 -12.58 14.05
C GLU A 98 3.39 -13.18 15.33
N PRO A 99 2.53 -12.47 16.10
CA PRO A 99 1.90 -13.07 17.28
C PRO A 99 0.98 -14.26 16.97
N ILE A 100 0.51 -14.37 15.72
CA ILE A 100 -0.40 -15.44 15.27
C ILE A 100 0.40 -16.61 14.70
N LEU A 101 1.49 -16.32 13.99
CA LEU A 101 2.31 -17.31 13.29
C LEU A 101 3.51 -17.80 14.10
N GLY A 102 3.90 -17.09 15.16
CA GLY A 102 5.13 -17.31 15.92
C GLY A 102 6.40 -16.84 15.21
N VAL A 103 6.28 -16.27 14.01
CA VAL A 103 7.40 -15.76 13.20
C VAL A 103 6.94 -14.63 12.28
N THR A 104 7.79 -13.63 12.05
CA THR A 104 7.57 -12.58 11.06
C THR A 104 7.58 -13.13 9.63
N PRO A 105 6.53 -12.94 8.83
CA PRO A 105 6.53 -13.27 7.40
C PRO A 105 7.59 -12.49 6.61
N TYR A 106 8.10 -13.10 5.53
CA TYR A 106 9.00 -12.45 4.55
C TYR A 106 10.27 -11.81 5.17
N ARG A 107 11.01 -12.61 5.96
CA ARG A 107 12.32 -12.25 6.55
C ARG A 107 13.37 -11.82 5.54
#